data_AF-A0A356VVL1-F1
#
_entry.id   AF-A0A356VVL1-F1
#
_cell.length_a   1.000
_cell.length_b   1.000
_cell.length_c   1.000
_cell.angle_alpha   90.00
_cell.angle_beta   90.00
_cell.angle_gamma   90.00
#
_symmetry.space_group_name_H-M   'P 1'
#
loop_
_entity.id
_entity.type
_entity.pdbx_description
1 polymer ?
#
loop_
_entity_poly.entity_id
_entity_poly.type
_entity_poly.pdbx_seq_one_letter_code
_entity_poly.pdbx_strand_id
1 'polypeptide(L)'
;MQVLAVTTNGTSSNQTLGITSGTLGCAAPARLVMNDQAQKFVAENMDGIAVDLAAGKGENLDTLLSLIEVEDKAAASAVLKSNFASIYTSSDVTSAQVVDNIIAVL
;
A
#
# COMPACT_ATOMS: atom_id res chain seq x y z
N MET A 1 -29.85 -5.58 -41.06
CA MET A 1 -31.05 -5.12 -40.32
C MET A 1 -30.74 -3.78 -39.70
N GLN A 2 -31.54 -2.77 -40.02
CA GLN A 2 -31.82 -1.62 -39.15
C GLN A 2 -31.90 -2.06 -37.69
N VAL A 3 -31.29 -1.33 -36.75
CA VAL A 3 -31.95 -0.38 -35.81
C VAL A 3 -30.78 0.51 -35.30
N LEU A 4 -30.64 1.75 -35.76
CA LEU A 4 -31.21 2.94 -35.12
C LEU A 4 -30.78 2.97 -33.64
N ALA A 5 -29.65 3.61 -33.33
CA ALA A 5 -29.60 5.01 -32.93
C ALA A 5 -30.33 5.30 -31.61
N VAL A 6 -29.73 6.23 -30.86
CA VAL A 6 -30.44 7.15 -29.97
C VAL A 6 -30.88 6.50 -28.66
N THR A 7 -30.05 6.63 -27.63
CA THR A 7 -30.30 7.62 -26.58
C THR A 7 -31.73 7.52 -26.05
N THR A 8 -31.95 6.56 -25.15
CA THR A 8 -33.06 6.66 -24.19
C THR A 8 -32.70 7.73 -23.18
N ASN A 9 -32.90 8.99 -23.57
CA ASN A 9 -33.08 10.07 -22.61
C ASN A 9 -34.47 9.89 -21.99
N GLY A 10 -34.54 9.68 -20.68
CA GLY A 10 -35.81 9.72 -19.96
C GLY A 10 -35.88 8.82 -18.74
N THR A 11 -35.61 9.43 -17.59
CA THR A 11 -36.25 9.12 -16.30
C THR A 11 -36.00 7.75 -15.67
N SER A 12 -34.89 7.61 -14.96
CA SER A 12 -34.86 7.24 -13.54
C SER A 12 -33.41 6.98 -13.12
N SER A 13 -32.82 7.94 -12.40
CA SER A 13 -31.62 7.75 -11.62
C SER A 13 -31.74 6.48 -10.76
N ASN A 14 -31.08 5.36 -11.13
CA ASN A 14 -30.60 4.36 -10.17
C ASN A 14 -29.69 3.22 -10.67
N GLN A 15 -29.15 3.19 -11.89
CA GLN A 15 -28.15 2.16 -12.24
C GLN A 15 -26.70 2.66 -12.15
N THR A 16 -26.49 3.85 -11.58
CA THR A 16 -25.23 4.27 -10.96
C THR A 16 -25.07 3.69 -9.55
N LEU A 17 -25.64 2.51 -9.29
CA LEU A 17 -25.40 1.69 -8.08
C LEU A 17 -24.84 0.31 -8.43
N GLY A 18 -24.25 0.17 -9.62
CA GLY A 18 -23.24 -0.85 -9.93
C GLY A 18 -21.82 -0.34 -9.71
N ILE A 19 -21.66 0.64 -8.81
CA ILE A 19 -20.38 1.18 -8.35
C ILE A 19 -19.65 0.04 -7.61
N THR A 20 -18.54 -0.39 -8.21
CA THR A 20 -17.29 -0.72 -7.52
C THR A 20 -17.29 -1.93 -6.58
N SER A 21 -17.19 -3.12 -7.16
CA SER A 21 -16.49 -4.25 -6.50
C SER A 21 -15.57 -4.98 -7.48
N GLY A 22 -15.03 -4.24 -8.45
CA GLY A 22 -14.32 -4.82 -9.58
C GLY A 22 -13.22 -3.95 -10.18
N THR A 23 -12.64 -3.00 -9.44
CA THR A 23 -11.35 -2.42 -9.84
C THR A 23 -10.22 -3.42 -9.54
N LEU A 24 -10.32 -4.59 -10.16
CA LEU A 24 -9.19 -5.45 -10.44
C LEU A 24 -8.36 -4.73 -11.51
N GLY A 25 -7.25 -4.11 -11.10
CA GLY A 25 -6.12 -3.86 -12.02
C GLY A 25 -6.17 -2.61 -12.92
N CYS A 26 -6.77 -1.50 -12.49
CA CYS A 26 -6.63 -0.24 -13.24
C CYS A 26 -5.24 0.38 -12.95
N ALA A 27 -4.26 0.05 -13.79
CA ALA A 27 -3.02 0.79 -14.13
C ALA A 27 -2.57 1.88 -13.13
N ALA A 28 -2.43 1.52 -11.86
CA ALA A 28 -1.75 2.39 -10.92
C ALA A 28 -0.25 2.32 -11.28
N PRO A 29 0.49 3.44 -11.27
CA PRO A 29 1.94 3.41 -11.54
C PRO A 29 2.57 2.33 -10.66
N ALA A 30 3.57 1.58 -11.15
CA ALA A 30 4.12 0.42 -10.43
C ALA A 30 4.41 0.69 -8.93
N ARG A 31 4.78 1.94 -8.62
CA ARG A 31 4.99 2.46 -7.25
C ARG A 31 3.74 2.45 -6.36
N LEU A 32 2.54 2.66 -6.91
CA LEU A 32 1.27 2.56 -6.19
C LEU A 32 0.86 1.10 -5.93
N VAL A 33 1.14 0.19 -6.87
CA VAL A 33 0.83 -1.25 -6.72
C VAL A 33 1.71 -1.88 -5.65
N MET A 34 3.00 -1.54 -5.66
CA MET A 34 3.94 -1.91 -4.60
C MET A 34 3.50 -1.37 -3.24
N ASN A 35 2.97 -0.14 -3.20
CA ASN A 35 2.40 0.42 -1.98
C ASN A 35 1.20 -0.38 -1.47
N ASP A 36 0.24 -0.78 -2.31
CA ASP A 36 -0.92 -1.56 -1.85
C ASP A 36 -0.53 -2.93 -1.27
N GLN A 37 0.44 -3.62 -1.90
CA GLN A 37 0.91 -4.92 -1.41
C GLN A 37 1.75 -4.78 -0.12
N ALA A 38 2.64 -3.79 -0.06
CA ALA A 38 3.40 -3.47 1.15
C ALA A 38 2.48 -3.02 2.30
N GLN A 39 1.45 -2.21 2.02
CA GLN A 39 0.47 -1.74 3.00
C GLN A 39 -0.36 -2.88 3.57
N LYS A 40 -0.82 -3.83 2.73
CA LYS A 40 -1.52 -5.03 3.19
C LYS A 40 -0.61 -5.89 4.06
N PHE A 41 0.61 -6.15 3.60
CA PHE A 41 1.58 -6.94 4.36
C PHE A 41 1.87 -6.28 5.72
N VAL A 42 2.03 -4.95 5.75
CA VAL A 42 2.25 -4.20 6.98
C VAL A 42 1.01 -4.21 7.88
N ALA A 43 -0.19 -4.13 7.33
CA ALA A 43 -1.41 -4.24 8.12
C ALA A 43 -1.54 -5.62 8.80
N GLU A 44 -1.17 -6.70 8.10
CA GLU A 44 -1.24 -8.06 8.63
C GLU A 44 -0.11 -8.40 9.60
N ASN A 45 1.04 -7.73 9.46
CA ASN A 45 2.26 -8.02 10.22
C ASN A 45 2.78 -6.80 11.00
N MET A 46 1.90 -5.86 11.37
CA MET A 46 2.33 -4.55 11.90
C MET A 46 3.19 -4.68 13.17
N ASP A 47 2.79 -5.56 14.08
CA ASP A 47 3.53 -5.84 15.32
C ASP A 47 4.88 -6.50 15.03
N GLY A 48 4.91 -7.48 14.12
CA GLY A 48 6.13 -8.18 13.73
C GLY A 48 7.13 -7.23 13.06
N ILE A 49 6.65 -6.39 12.15
CA ILE A 49 7.46 -5.34 11.51
C ILE A 49 7.95 -4.35 12.56
N ALA A 50 7.12 -3.91 13.50
CA ALA A 50 7.56 -2.98 14.55
C ALA A 50 8.73 -3.57 15.37
N VAL A 51 8.65 -4.85 15.75
CA VAL A 51 9.71 -5.55 16.48
C VAL A 51 10.97 -5.69 15.63
N ASP A 52 10.83 -6.14 14.39
CA ASP A 52 11.95 -6.35 13.46
C ASP A 52 12.66 -5.04 13.10
N LEU A 53 11.89 -3.96 12.92
CA LEU A 53 12.38 -2.63 12.58
C LEU A 53 13.07 -1.98 13.78
N ALA A 54 12.56 -2.19 15.00
CA ALA A 54 13.24 -1.81 16.23
C ALA A 54 14.54 -2.62 16.46
N ALA A 55 14.55 -3.91 16.10
CA ALA A 55 15.76 -4.73 16.11
C ALA A 55 16.76 -4.32 15.01
N GLY A 56 16.26 -3.78 13.89
CA GLY A 56 16.99 -3.51 12.64
C GLY A 56 17.27 -4.76 11.82
N LYS A 57 16.54 -5.84 12.06
CA LYS A 57 16.63 -7.11 11.36
C LYS A 57 15.39 -7.95 11.66
N GLY A 58 14.98 -8.74 10.68
CA GLY A 58 13.95 -9.76 10.86
C GLY A 58 13.28 -10.13 9.54
N GLU A 59 12.46 -11.17 9.58
CA GLU A 59 11.87 -11.77 8.39
C GLU A 59 10.77 -10.89 7.80
N ASN A 60 9.98 -10.23 8.65
CA ASN A 60 8.94 -9.31 8.19
C ASN A 60 9.56 -8.06 7.56
N LEU A 61 10.63 -7.52 8.17
CA LEU A 61 11.37 -6.38 7.61
C LEU A 61 12.01 -6.74 6.26
N ASP A 62 12.66 -7.90 6.15
CA ASP A 62 13.29 -8.33 4.89
C ASP A 62 12.26 -8.55 3.77
N THR A 63 11.11 -9.13 4.12
CA THR A 63 9.99 -9.31 3.18
C THR A 63 9.45 -7.97 2.72
N LEU A 64 9.23 -7.02 3.64
CA LEU A 64 8.77 -5.68 3.31
C LEU A 64 9.74 -4.98 2.35
N LEU A 65 11.05 -4.99 2.67
CA LEU A 65 12.09 -4.40 1.83
C LEU A 65 12.15 -5.05 0.45
N SER A 66 11.86 -6.35 0.36
CA SER A 66 11.74 -7.07 -0.93
C SER A 66 10.52 -6.63 -1.72
N LEU A 67 9.39 -6.38 -1.07
CA LEU A 67 8.15 -5.93 -1.72
C LEU A 67 8.27 -4.53 -2.33
N ILE A 68 9.10 -3.67 -1.72
CA ILE A 68 9.41 -2.33 -2.25
C ILE A 68 10.70 -2.30 -3.09
N GLU A 69 11.21 -3.46 -3.48
CA GLU A 69 12.39 -3.64 -4.36
C GLU A 69 13.66 -2.90 -3.88
N VAL A 70 13.89 -2.86 -2.57
CA VAL A 70 15.12 -2.29 -2.01
C VAL A 70 16.29 -3.23 -2.26
N GLU A 71 17.29 -2.77 -3.02
CA GLU A 71 18.52 -3.52 -3.30
C GLU A 71 19.39 -3.68 -2.04
N ASP A 72 19.65 -2.60 -1.31
CA ASP A 72 20.49 -2.63 -0.10
C ASP A 72 19.65 -2.72 1.16
N LYS A 73 19.17 -3.93 1.44
CA LYS A 73 18.35 -4.21 2.63
C LYS A 73 19.10 -3.94 3.93
N ALA A 74 20.43 -4.08 3.96
CA ALA A 74 21.22 -3.88 5.16
C ALA A 74 21.34 -2.38 5.51
N ALA A 75 21.65 -1.54 4.51
CA ALA A 75 21.64 -0.10 4.67
C ALA A 75 20.23 0.41 5.00
N ALA A 76 19.22 -0.06 4.27
CA ALA A 76 17.82 0.28 4.52
C ALA A 76 17.39 -0.08 5.95
N SER A 77 17.68 -1.29 6.43
CA SER A 77 17.34 -1.71 7.79
C SER A 77 18.00 -0.83 8.86
N ALA A 78 19.24 -0.40 8.62
CA ALA A 78 19.95 0.52 9.53
C ALA A 78 19.30 1.92 9.54
N VAL A 79 18.93 2.45 8.37
CA VAL A 79 18.23 3.74 8.23
C VAL A 79 16.86 3.67 8.89
N LEU A 80 16.09 2.61 8.63
CA LEU A 80 14.77 2.38 9.20
C LEU A 80 14.82 2.26 10.73
N LYS A 81 15.78 1.50 11.26
CA LYS A 81 16.00 1.43 12.71
C LYS A 81 16.31 2.79 13.32
N SER A 82 17.20 3.57 12.68
CA SER A 82 17.57 4.90 13.17
C SER A 82 16.39 5.87 13.13
N ASN A 83 15.46 5.68 12.18
CA ASN A 83 14.27 6.50 12.01
C ASN A 83 13.00 5.81 12.53
N PHE A 84 13.12 4.81 13.40
CA PHE A 84 11.98 4.06 13.93
C PHE A 84 10.92 4.98 14.54
N ALA A 85 11.35 6.01 15.29
CA ALA A 85 10.48 7.01 15.90
C ALA A 85 9.75 7.91 14.88
N SER A 86 10.30 8.08 13.68
CA SER A 86 9.66 8.79 12.57
C SER A 86 8.71 7.90 11.79
N ILE A 87 8.91 6.58 11.82
CA ILE A 87 8.04 5.60 11.16
C ILE A 87 6.81 5.30 12.02
N TYR A 88 7.04 4.97 13.30
CA TYR A 88 6.00 4.76 14.31
C TYR A 88 5.86 6.01 15.17
N THR A 89 5.17 7.01 14.63
CA THR A 89 4.98 8.31 15.30
C THR A 89 4.06 8.23 16.52
N SER A 90 3.16 7.25 16.54
CA SER A 90 2.11 7.09 17.56
C SER A 90 1.53 5.68 17.52
N SER A 91 0.83 5.28 18.58
CA SER A 91 0.12 3.99 18.68
C SER A 91 -1.00 3.83 17.64
N ASP A 92 -1.55 4.95 17.14
CA ASP A 92 -2.61 4.98 16.12
C ASP A 92 -2.07 5.08 14.68
N VAL A 93 -0.76 4.89 14.48
CA VAL A 93 -0.18 4.93 13.13
C VAL A 93 -0.79 3.81 12.27
N THR A 94 -1.22 4.16 11.07
CA THR A 94 -1.81 3.19 10.13
C THR A 94 -0.72 2.52 9.29
N SER A 95 -1.01 1.32 8.76
CA SER A 95 -0.08 0.63 7.85
C SER A 95 0.27 1.47 6.62
N ALA A 96 -0.67 2.30 6.15
CA ALA A 96 -0.43 3.24 5.07
C ALA A 96 0.63 4.28 5.43
N GLN A 97 0.49 4.90 6.60
CA GLN A 97 1.45 5.87 7.11
C GLN A 97 2.81 5.23 7.40
N VAL A 98 2.85 4.01 7.94
CA VAL A 98 4.10 3.28 8.16
C VAL A 98 4.85 3.09 6.85
N VAL A 99 4.18 2.61 5.80
CA VAL A 99 4.82 2.43 4.47
C VAL A 99 5.27 3.78 3.89
N ASP A 100 4.44 4.81 3.96
CA ASP A 100 4.83 6.14 3.47
C ASP A 100 6.04 6.70 4.24
N ASN A 101 6.07 6.53 5.57
CA ASN A 101 7.20 6.96 6.39
C ASN A 101 8.47 6.18 6.07
N ILE A 102 8.36 4.87 5.83
CA ILE A 102 9.48 4.00 5.40
C ILE A 102 10.05 4.51 4.08
N ILE A 103 9.20 4.77 3.08
CA ILE A 103 9.63 5.30 1.78
C ILE A 103 10.17 6.72 1.91
N ALA A 104 9.70 7.52 2.86
CA ALA A 104 10.18 8.88 3.08
C ALA A 104 11.58 8.95 3.71
N VAL A 105 11.99 7.92 4.47
CA VAL A 105 13.30 7.87 5.13
C VAL A 105 14.34 7.06 4.38
N LEU A 106 13.91 6.16 3.48
CA LEU A 106 14.76 5.43 2.53
C LEU A 106 15.18 6.32 1.36
#